data_AF-A0A9Q4ZKF6-F1
#
_entry.id   AF-A0A9Q4ZKF6-F1
#
_cell.length_a   1.000
_cell.length_b   1.000
_cell.length_c   1.000
_cell.angle_alpha   90.00
_cell.angle_beta   90.00
_cell.angle_gamma   90.00
#
_symmetry.space_group_name_H-M   'P 1'
#
loop_
_entity.id
_entity.type
_entity.pdbx_description
1 polymer ?
#
loop_
_entity_poly.entity_id
_entity_poly.type
_entity_poly.pdbx_seq_one_letter_code
_entity_poly.pdbx_strand_id
1 'polypeptide(L)'
;MTERWRPMTTFLVSTGMRYSEAAALTVGDIDPDAGTVRINKAWKYTSDNTRRLGPPKSRKGVRTINIPAQALTAAGDLDRPHDALVFATQSGDPISAQLYHNKAWRPALKKVEGQLGGKTPSPHDLRHTCASWMIAAGVPLPVIQAHLGHESITTTIGVYGHLDRRSAQAGAAAIGAALDAV
;
A
#
# COMPACT_ATOMS: atom_id res chain seq x y z
N MET A 1 0.81 -18.03 4.13
CA MET A 1 1.92 -17.59 3.25
C MET A 1 3.19 -18.35 3.63
N THR A 2 4.16 -18.53 2.75
CA THR A 2 5.52 -18.95 3.15
C THR A 2 6.33 -17.74 3.62
N GLU A 3 7.42 -17.96 4.36
CA GLU A 3 8.28 -16.88 4.87
C GLU A 3 8.86 -16.00 3.76
N ARG A 4 9.21 -16.57 2.59
CA ARG A 4 9.74 -15.81 1.46
C ARG A 4 8.83 -14.66 0.99
N TRP A 5 7.51 -14.85 1.02
CA TRP A 5 6.56 -13.88 0.46
C TRP A 5 5.95 -12.96 1.53
N ARG A 6 6.06 -13.34 2.80
CA ARG A 6 5.48 -12.60 3.93
C ARG A 6 5.98 -11.15 3.97
N PRO A 7 7.28 -10.83 3.83
CA PRO A 7 7.75 -9.45 3.88
C PRO A 7 7.07 -8.56 2.85
N MET A 8 7.04 -8.97 1.57
CA MET A 8 6.38 -8.18 0.52
C MET A 8 4.88 -7.97 0.78
N THR A 9 4.17 -8.99 1.27
CA THR A 9 2.75 -8.85 1.63
C THR A 9 2.54 -7.89 2.81
N THR A 10 3.34 -8.03 3.88
CA THR A 10 3.32 -7.14 5.04
C THR A 10 3.57 -5.70 4.61
N PHE A 11 4.55 -5.48 3.73
CA PHE A 11 4.86 -4.16 3.19
C PHE A 11 3.69 -3.59 2.38
N LEU A 12 3.07 -4.38 1.51
CA LEU A 12 1.90 -3.95 0.71
C LEU A 12 0.71 -3.54 1.58
N VAL A 13 0.36 -4.33 2.60
CA VAL A 13 -0.81 -4.02 3.46
C VAL A 13 -0.55 -2.89 4.45
N SER A 14 0.70 -2.72 4.91
CA SER A 14 1.05 -1.66 5.86
C SER A 14 1.27 -0.30 5.20
N THR A 15 1.74 -0.27 3.96
CA THR A 15 2.00 0.99 3.23
C THR A 15 0.86 1.37 2.28
N GLY A 16 0.04 0.41 1.85
CA GLY A 16 -1.00 0.62 0.84
C GLY A 16 -0.44 0.91 -0.56
N MET A 17 0.85 0.67 -0.81
CA MET A 17 1.44 0.88 -2.14
C MET A 17 0.78 0.01 -3.21
N ARG A 18 0.76 0.49 -4.47
CA ARG A 18 0.40 -0.40 -5.59
C ARG A 18 1.48 -1.46 -5.75
N TYR A 19 1.09 -2.65 -6.20
CA TYR A 19 2.04 -3.75 -6.41
C TYR A 19 3.22 -3.34 -7.31
N SER A 20 2.95 -2.64 -8.42
CA SER A 20 4.00 -2.20 -9.34
C SER A 20 4.94 -1.13 -8.78
N GLU A 21 4.50 -0.36 -7.79
CA GLU A 21 5.33 0.60 -7.04
C GLU A 21 6.23 -0.17 -6.07
N ALA A 22 5.68 -1.07 -5.26
CA ALA A 22 6.45 -1.85 -4.29
C ALA A 22 7.48 -2.77 -4.95
N ALA A 23 7.12 -3.40 -6.08
CA ALA A 23 8.04 -4.25 -6.84
C ALA A 23 9.15 -3.47 -7.58
N ALA A 24 9.04 -2.14 -7.65
CA ALA A 24 10.03 -1.25 -8.27
C ALA A 24 10.91 -0.53 -7.24
N LEU A 25 10.62 -0.70 -5.94
CA LEU A 25 11.29 0.00 -4.86
C LEU A 25 12.74 -0.46 -4.73
N THR A 26 13.65 0.50 -4.59
CA THR A 26 15.08 0.23 -4.30
C THR A 26 15.43 0.61 -2.87
N VAL A 27 16.53 0.09 -2.35
CA VAL A 27 17.00 0.38 -0.97
C VAL A 27 17.07 1.89 -0.71
N GLY A 28 17.63 2.63 -1.67
CA GLY A 28 17.74 4.09 -1.58
C GLY A 28 16.44 4.89 -1.63
N ASP A 29 15.30 4.25 -1.85
CA ASP A 29 14.01 4.91 -1.69
C ASP A 29 13.53 4.90 -0.22
N ILE A 30 14.17 4.15 0.67
CA ILE A 30 13.77 4.03 2.09
C ILE A 30 14.75 4.82 2.96
N ASP A 31 14.20 5.67 3.81
CA ASP A 31 14.91 6.36 4.88
C ASP A 31 14.52 5.72 6.22
N PRO A 32 15.36 4.84 6.78
CA PRO A 32 15.05 4.13 8.03
C PRO A 32 15.06 5.06 9.25
N ASP A 33 15.87 6.12 9.23
CA ASP A 33 15.99 7.07 10.35
C ASP A 33 14.76 7.97 10.44
N ALA A 34 14.29 8.47 9.29
CA ALA A 34 13.04 9.24 9.19
C ALA A 34 11.79 8.34 9.21
N GLY A 35 11.94 7.04 9.01
CA GLY A 35 10.83 6.09 8.89
C GLY A 35 9.94 6.38 7.69
N THR A 36 10.55 6.69 6.54
CA THR A 36 9.82 7.08 5.32
C THR A 36 10.22 6.25 4.09
N VAL A 37 9.34 6.24 3.09
CA VAL A 37 9.63 5.69 1.76
C VAL A 37 9.23 6.67 0.66
N ARG A 38 10.12 6.90 -0.29
CA ARG A 38 9.92 7.72 -1.48
C ARG A 38 9.43 6.85 -2.65
N ILE A 39 8.18 7.07 -3.03
CA ILE A 39 7.54 6.39 -4.15
C ILE A 39 7.72 7.27 -5.38
N ASN A 40 8.65 6.92 -6.25
CA ASN A 40 9.02 7.73 -7.44
C ASN A 40 9.01 6.94 -8.75
N LYS A 41 8.82 5.61 -8.68
CA LYS A 41 8.88 4.71 -9.84
C LYS A 41 7.91 3.53 -9.69
N ALA A 42 7.51 2.98 -10.82
CA ALA A 42 6.68 1.79 -10.89
C ALA A 42 7.00 1.00 -12.16
N TRP A 43 6.85 -0.32 -12.10
CA TRP A 43 6.91 -1.17 -13.29
C TRP A 43 5.69 -0.94 -14.17
N LYS A 44 5.94 -0.73 -15.46
CA LYS A 44 4.91 -0.60 -16.50
C LYS A 44 5.11 -1.68 -17.55
N TYR A 45 4.00 -2.17 -18.08
CA TYR A 45 4.00 -2.98 -19.30
C TYR A 45 3.98 -2.06 -20.51
N THR A 46 4.81 -2.38 -21.50
CA THR A 46 4.81 -1.78 -22.83
C THR A 46 3.87 -2.56 -23.75
N SER A 47 3.60 -2.02 -24.94
CA SER A 47 2.72 -2.63 -25.95
C SER A 47 3.21 -3.99 -26.45
N ASP A 48 4.53 -4.25 -26.37
CA ASP A 48 5.18 -5.52 -26.69
C ASP A 48 5.24 -6.48 -25.49
N ASN A 49 4.53 -6.16 -24.40
CA ASN A 49 4.46 -6.93 -23.16
C ASN A 49 5.81 -7.05 -22.40
N THR A 50 6.78 -6.20 -22.71
CA THR A 50 8.00 -6.06 -21.90
C THR A 50 7.77 -5.14 -20.69
N ARG A 51 8.67 -5.19 -19.70
CA ARG A 51 8.59 -4.36 -18.49
C ARG A 51 9.62 -3.25 -18.55
N ARG A 52 9.17 -2.03 -18.30
CA ARG A 52 10.05 -0.88 -18.10
C ARG A 52 9.74 -0.16 -16.79
N LEU A 53 10.77 0.41 -16.18
CA LEU A 53 10.59 1.38 -15.11
C LEU A 53 10.10 2.70 -15.72
N GLY A 54 9.24 3.37 -14.98
CA GLY A 54 8.82 4.73 -15.29
C GLY A 54 8.17 5.39 -14.08
N PRO A 55 7.81 6.67 -14.18
CA PRO A 55 7.14 7.36 -13.08
C PRO A 55 5.79 6.70 -12.78
N PRO A 56 5.26 6.81 -11.54
CA PRO A 56 3.91 6.38 -11.21
C PRO A 56 2.88 6.87 -12.23
N LYS A 57 1.73 6.18 -12.30
CA LYS A 57 0.67 6.46 -13.31
C LYS A 57 0.26 7.94 -13.35
N SER A 58 0.34 8.61 -12.21
CA SER A 58 -0.08 9.99 -12.00
C SER A 58 1.00 10.83 -11.33
N ARG A 59 0.93 12.15 -11.48
CA ARG A 59 1.78 13.10 -10.74
C ARG A 59 1.64 12.91 -9.21
N LYS A 60 0.41 12.73 -8.72
CA LYS A 60 0.13 12.43 -7.30
C LYS A 60 0.65 11.06 -6.84
N GLY A 61 1.03 10.19 -7.78
CA GLY A 61 1.66 8.92 -7.47
C GLY A 61 3.11 9.10 -6.99
N VAL A 62 3.78 10.20 -7.36
CA VAL A 62 5.10 10.56 -6.80
C VAL A 62 4.89 11.19 -5.44
N ARG A 63 5.37 10.52 -4.38
CA ARG A 63 5.10 10.91 -2.99
C ARG A 63 6.11 10.29 -2.03
N THR A 64 6.30 10.92 -0.88
CA THR A 64 6.97 10.31 0.27
C THR A 64 5.90 10.05 1.33
N ILE A 65 5.92 8.86 1.92
CA ILE A 65 5.01 8.48 3.00
C ILE A 65 5.79 8.01 4.21
N ASN A 66 5.24 8.26 5.40
CA ASN A 66 5.73 7.65 6.62
C ASN A 66 5.27 6.19 6.66
N ILE A 67 6.14 5.30 7.13
CA ILE A 67 5.88 3.86 7.18
C ILE A 67 6.03 3.33 8.60
N PRO A 68 5.21 2.35 9.01
CA PRO A 68 5.30 1.79 10.35
C PRO A 68 6.53 0.88 10.48
N ALA A 69 6.98 0.61 11.71
CA ALA A 69 8.15 -0.26 11.97
C ALA A 69 8.05 -1.63 11.29
N GLN A 70 6.85 -2.21 11.18
CA GLN A 70 6.61 -3.48 10.50
C GLN A 70 6.94 -3.42 9.01
N ALA A 71 6.78 -2.26 8.36
CA ALA A 71 7.17 -2.05 6.97
C ALA A 71 8.70 -1.96 6.85
N LEU A 72 9.38 -1.30 7.78
CA LEU A 72 10.85 -1.28 7.85
C LEU A 72 11.42 -2.68 8.05
N THR A 73 10.91 -3.43 9.03
CA THR A 73 11.29 -4.85 9.23
C THR A 73 11.02 -5.68 7.98
N ALA A 74 9.90 -5.44 7.29
CA ALA A 74 9.56 -6.15 6.06
C ALA A 74 10.44 -5.76 4.86
N ALA A 75 11.04 -4.57 4.84
CA ALA A 75 12.00 -4.19 3.80
C ALA A 75 13.31 -4.99 3.89
N GLY A 76 13.59 -5.58 5.06
CA GLY A 76 14.73 -6.45 5.30
C GLY A 76 16.03 -5.65 5.44
N ASP A 77 17.11 -6.23 4.95
CA ASP A 77 18.44 -5.61 4.97
C ASP A 77 18.48 -4.38 4.03
N LEU A 78 18.81 -3.23 4.60
CA LEU A 78 18.96 -1.94 3.92
C LEU A 78 20.42 -1.49 3.79
N ASP A 79 21.39 -2.28 4.23
CA ASP A 79 22.84 -2.02 4.02
C ASP A 79 23.30 -2.46 2.62
N ARG A 80 22.38 -3.04 1.83
CA ARG A 80 22.57 -3.41 0.43
C ARG A 80 22.78 -2.18 -0.47
N PRO A 81 23.31 -2.37 -1.70
CA PRO A 81 23.49 -1.27 -2.65
C PRO A 81 22.22 -0.44 -2.85
N HIS A 82 22.38 0.88 -2.97
CA HIS A 82 21.28 1.85 -3.03
C HIS A 82 20.27 1.57 -4.17
N ASP A 83 20.75 1.03 -5.29
CA ASP A 83 19.96 0.67 -6.47
C ASP A 83 19.40 -0.76 -6.44
N ALA A 84 19.76 -1.56 -5.43
CA ALA A 84 19.22 -2.91 -5.26
C ALA A 84 17.72 -2.85 -4.95
N LEU A 85 16.96 -3.77 -5.54
CA LEU A 85 15.52 -3.88 -5.27
C LEU A 85 15.28 -4.32 -3.83
N VAL A 86 14.33 -3.68 -3.15
CA VAL A 86 13.90 -4.08 -1.81
C VAL A 86 13.33 -5.49 -1.86
N PHE A 87 12.47 -5.78 -2.84
CA PHE A 87 11.87 -7.08 -3.07
C PHE A 87 12.29 -7.65 -4.43
N ALA A 88 13.11 -8.70 -4.40
CA ALA A 88 13.67 -9.33 -5.59
C ALA A 88 13.47 -10.86 -5.61
N THR A 89 13.65 -11.46 -6.77
CA THR A 89 13.87 -12.91 -6.88
C THR A 89 15.24 -13.28 -6.29
N GLN A 90 15.54 -14.59 -6.19
CA GLN A 90 16.87 -15.03 -5.75
C GLN A 90 17.99 -14.60 -6.71
N SER A 91 17.64 -14.36 -7.98
CA SER A 91 18.56 -13.88 -9.00
C SER A 91 18.71 -12.35 -9.01
N GLY A 92 18.01 -11.63 -8.12
CA GLY A 92 18.01 -10.16 -8.08
C GLY A 92 16.97 -9.50 -8.99
N ASP A 93 16.16 -10.28 -9.71
CA ASP A 93 15.17 -9.73 -10.65
C ASP A 93 13.92 -9.19 -9.96
N PRO A 94 13.17 -8.27 -10.60
CA PRO A 94 11.91 -7.80 -10.07
C PRO A 94 10.82 -8.88 -10.03
N ILE A 95 10.17 -9.05 -8.87
CA ILE A 95 9.07 -10.00 -8.70
C ILE A 95 7.86 -9.54 -9.52
N SER A 96 7.52 -10.27 -10.60
CA SER A 96 6.34 -9.95 -11.41
C SER A 96 5.03 -10.22 -10.64
N ALA A 97 3.97 -9.48 -10.97
CA ALA A 97 2.66 -9.67 -10.36
C ALA A 97 2.13 -11.10 -10.58
N GLN A 98 2.38 -11.67 -11.77
CA GLN A 98 2.01 -13.05 -12.08
C GLN A 98 2.79 -14.07 -11.24
N LEU A 99 4.09 -13.86 -11.03
CA LEU A 99 4.90 -14.72 -10.18
C LEU A 99 4.39 -14.70 -8.73
N TYR A 100 4.19 -13.49 -8.17
CA TYR A 100 3.65 -13.33 -6.82
C TYR A 100 2.25 -13.94 -6.69
N HIS A 101 1.37 -13.69 -7.66
CA HIS A 101 0.03 -14.26 -7.66
C HIS A 101 0.08 -15.80 -7.58
N ASN A 102 0.88 -16.42 -8.44
CA ASN A 102 0.90 -17.88 -8.57
C ASN A 102 1.65 -18.59 -7.44
N LYS A 103 2.71 -17.98 -6.91
CA LYS A 103 3.61 -18.60 -5.92
C LYS A 103 3.33 -18.16 -4.48
N ALA A 104 2.72 -17.01 -4.27
CA ALA A 104 2.40 -16.47 -2.95
C ALA A 104 0.89 -16.43 -2.71
N TRP A 105 0.17 -15.65 -3.53
CA TRP A 105 -1.21 -15.24 -3.27
C TRP A 105 -2.20 -16.40 -3.39
N ARG A 106 -2.26 -17.06 -4.55
CA ARG A 106 -3.19 -18.17 -4.80
C ARG A 106 -3.00 -19.34 -3.80
N PRO A 107 -1.76 -19.78 -3.47
CA PRO A 107 -1.56 -20.76 -2.41
C PRO A 107 -2.01 -20.28 -1.02
N ALA A 108 -1.88 -18.97 -0.72
CA ALA A 108 -2.38 -18.43 0.54
C ALA A 108 -3.92 -18.42 0.59
N LEU A 109 -4.59 -18.00 -0.49
CA LEU A 109 -6.05 -18.03 -0.58
C LEU A 109 -6.62 -19.43 -0.41
N LYS A 110 -6.01 -20.44 -1.06
CA LYS A 110 -6.44 -21.83 -0.93
C LYS A 110 -6.45 -22.32 0.53
N LYS A 111 -5.55 -21.81 1.39
CA LYS A 111 -5.48 -22.19 2.81
C LYS A 111 -6.63 -21.60 3.64
N VAL A 112 -7.26 -20.53 3.17
CA VAL A 112 -8.32 -19.81 3.89
C VAL A 112 -9.63 -19.79 3.12
N GLU A 113 -9.75 -20.52 2.02
CA GLU A 113 -10.88 -20.48 1.08
C GLU A 113 -12.25 -20.64 1.77
N GLY A 114 -12.35 -21.58 2.72
CA GLY A 114 -13.57 -21.79 3.52
C GLY A 114 -13.95 -20.61 4.43
N GLN A 115 -13.04 -19.68 4.69
CA GLN A 115 -13.25 -18.48 5.49
C GLN A 115 -13.58 -17.25 4.63
N LEU A 116 -13.39 -17.32 3.31
CA LEU A 116 -13.57 -16.18 2.41
C LEU A 116 -15.03 -15.94 2.02
N GLY A 117 -15.96 -16.85 2.37
CA GLY A 117 -17.37 -16.72 2.02
C GLY A 117 -17.60 -16.59 0.51
N GLY A 118 -16.82 -17.34 -0.29
CA GLY A 118 -16.89 -17.30 -1.76
C GLY A 118 -16.20 -16.09 -2.41
N LYS A 119 -15.53 -15.23 -1.64
CA LYS A 119 -14.78 -14.08 -2.19
C LYS A 119 -13.41 -14.51 -2.70
N THR A 120 -12.95 -13.83 -3.75
CA THR A 120 -11.62 -14.02 -4.34
C THR A 120 -10.84 -12.70 -4.28
N PRO A 121 -10.30 -12.32 -3.09
CA PRO A 121 -9.54 -11.09 -2.97
C PRO A 121 -8.28 -11.16 -3.83
N SER A 122 -7.93 -10.05 -4.43
CA SER A 122 -6.72 -9.82 -5.20
C SER A 122 -5.63 -9.19 -4.32
N PRO A 123 -4.36 -9.17 -4.76
CA PRO A 123 -3.31 -8.41 -4.06
C PRO A 123 -3.63 -6.91 -3.92
N HIS A 124 -4.46 -6.34 -4.81
CA HIS A 124 -4.87 -4.94 -4.71
C HIS A 124 -5.75 -4.68 -3.48
N ASP A 125 -6.46 -5.69 -2.99
CA ASP A 125 -7.30 -5.57 -1.80
C ASP A 125 -6.51 -5.34 -0.51
N LEU A 126 -5.20 -5.62 -0.51
CA LEU A 126 -4.31 -5.22 0.60
C LEU A 126 -4.22 -3.70 0.73
N ARG A 127 -4.19 -2.98 -0.39
CA ARG A 127 -4.25 -1.52 -0.40
C ARG A 127 -5.61 -1.04 0.08
N HIS A 128 -6.68 -1.72 -0.30
CA HIS A 128 -8.00 -1.37 0.21
C HIS A 128 -8.11 -1.61 1.72
N THR A 129 -7.49 -2.67 2.23
CA THR A 129 -7.40 -2.98 3.66
C THR A 129 -6.63 -1.88 4.41
N CYS A 130 -5.48 -1.43 3.89
CA CYS A 130 -4.71 -0.31 4.44
C CYS A 130 -5.57 0.96 4.58
N ALA A 131 -6.30 1.32 3.54
CA ALA A 131 -7.20 2.47 3.55
C ALA A 131 -8.31 2.30 4.61
N SER A 132 -8.97 1.13 4.64
CA SER A 132 -10.02 0.84 5.63
C SER A 132 -9.52 0.93 7.06
N TRP A 133 -8.29 0.47 7.35
CA TRP A 133 -7.69 0.59 8.67
C TRP A 133 -7.40 2.03 9.06
N MET A 134 -6.85 2.85 8.15
CA MET A 134 -6.65 4.27 8.41
C MET A 134 -7.99 4.99 8.70
N ILE A 135 -9.04 4.64 7.97
CA ILE A 135 -10.38 5.24 8.13
C ILE A 135 -11.00 4.82 9.47
N ALA A 136 -10.92 3.53 9.82
CA ALA A 136 -11.37 3.04 11.12
C ALA A 136 -10.61 3.70 12.29
N ALA A 137 -9.33 4.04 12.08
CA ALA A 137 -8.53 4.79 13.04
C ALA A 137 -8.85 6.29 13.08
N GLY A 138 -9.73 6.81 12.20
CA GLY A 138 -10.11 8.22 12.15
C GLY A 138 -9.10 9.12 11.46
N VAL A 139 -8.21 8.58 10.62
CA VAL A 139 -7.29 9.39 9.81
C VAL A 139 -8.11 10.20 8.80
N PRO A 140 -7.89 11.52 8.68
CA PRO A 140 -8.65 12.34 7.74
C PRO A 140 -8.52 11.85 6.29
N LEU A 141 -9.63 11.82 5.54
CA LEU A 141 -9.65 11.37 4.14
C LEU A 141 -8.62 12.07 3.23
N PRO A 142 -8.34 13.38 3.36
CA PRO A 142 -7.29 14.03 2.56
C PRO A 142 -5.89 13.47 2.84
N VAL A 143 -5.59 13.10 4.09
CA VAL A 143 -4.31 12.50 4.48
C VAL A 143 -4.19 11.10 3.86
N ILE A 144 -5.25 10.30 3.93
CA ILE A 144 -5.30 8.98 3.28
C ILE A 144 -5.14 9.11 1.76
N GLN A 145 -5.78 10.11 1.14
CA GLN A 145 -5.67 10.35 -0.29
C GLN A 145 -4.22 10.66 -0.70
N ALA A 146 -3.55 11.53 0.05
CA ALA A 146 -2.15 11.88 -0.16
C ALA A 146 -1.23 10.66 0.03
N HIS A 147 -1.41 9.91 1.13
CA HIS A 147 -0.67 8.69 1.43
C HIS A 147 -0.79 7.63 0.32
N LEU A 148 -2.00 7.42 -0.17
CA LEU A 148 -2.26 6.45 -1.22
C LEU A 148 -1.87 6.98 -2.61
N GLY A 149 -1.77 8.29 -2.83
CA GLY A 149 -1.53 8.86 -4.16
C GLY A 149 -2.74 8.72 -5.09
N HIS A 150 -3.96 8.77 -4.54
CA HIS A 150 -5.19 8.75 -5.35
C HIS A 150 -5.35 10.06 -6.13
N GLU A 151 -5.45 9.96 -7.45
CA GLU A 151 -5.75 11.11 -8.32
C GLU A 151 -7.11 11.71 -7.98
N SER A 152 -8.11 10.85 -7.80
CA SER A 152 -9.49 11.22 -7.50
C SER A 152 -9.87 10.93 -6.05
N ILE A 153 -10.46 11.92 -5.39
CA ILE A 153 -11.08 11.79 -4.06
C ILE A 153 -12.37 10.96 -4.12
N THR A 154 -13.05 10.92 -5.27
CA THR A 154 -14.29 10.18 -5.49
C THR A 154 -14.09 8.67 -5.32
N THR A 155 -12.90 8.15 -5.61
CA THR A 155 -12.55 6.76 -5.30
C THR A 155 -12.51 6.52 -3.80
N THR A 156 -11.93 7.43 -3.01
CA THR A 156 -11.86 7.27 -1.55
C THR A 156 -13.22 7.48 -0.90
N ILE A 157 -13.93 8.56 -1.25
CA ILE A 157 -15.27 8.87 -0.70
C ILE A 157 -16.30 7.83 -1.15
N GLY A 158 -16.30 7.44 -2.43
CA GLY A 158 -17.24 6.44 -2.95
C GLY A 158 -17.02 5.04 -2.37
N VAL A 159 -15.76 4.64 -2.19
CA VAL A 159 -15.42 3.31 -1.65
C VAL A 159 -15.49 3.27 -0.13
N TYR A 160 -15.21 4.37 0.57
CA TYR A 160 -15.05 4.33 2.03
C TYR A 160 -15.84 5.36 2.83
N GLY A 161 -16.51 6.33 2.19
CA GLY A 161 -17.24 7.38 2.91
C GLY A 161 -18.27 6.83 3.90
N HIS A 162 -18.81 5.64 3.63
CA HIS A 162 -19.71 4.92 4.54
C HIS A 162 -19.05 4.41 5.83
N LEU A 163 -17.74 4.25 5.86
CA LEU A 163 -16.96 3.82 7.03
C LEU A 163 -16.60 5.00 7.95
N ASP A 164 -16.74 6.24 7.49
CA ASP A 164 -16.33 7.45 8.21
C ASP A 164 -17.40 8.00 9.17
N ARG A 165 -18.23 7.12 9.73
CA ARG A 165 -19.27 7.51 10.69
C ARG A 165 -18.69 8.15 11.94
N ARG A 166 -17.46 7.80 12.30
CA ARG A 166 -16.75 8.36 13.47
C ARG A 166 -16.38 9.83 13.27
N SER A 167 -15.90 10.23 12.08
CA SER A 167 -15.65 11.65 11.81
C SER A 167 -16.94 12.45 11.73
N ALA A 168 -18.03 11.86 11.22
CA ALA A 168 -19.35 12.49 11.27
C ALA A 168 -19.82 12.74 12.71
N GLN A 169 -19.63 11.77 13.61
CA GLN A 169 -19.92 11.93 15.04
C GLN A 169 -19.04 13.01 15.70
N ALA A 170 -17.74 13.03 15.38
CA ALA A 170 -16.82 14.04 15.89
C ALA A 170 -17.20 15.45 15.41
N GLY A 171 -17.62 15.61 14.16
CA GLY A 171 -18.12 16.88 13.63
C GLY A 171 -19.37 17.37 14.36
N ALA A 172 -20.32 16.48 14.64
CA ALA A 172 -21.51 16.82 15.43
C ALA A 172 -21.14 17.25 16.87
N ALA A 173 -20.23 16.52 17.53
CA ALA A 173 -19.78 16.83 18.88
C ALA A 173 -19.03 18.17 18.96
N ALA A 174 -18.19 18.48 17.97
CA ALA A 174 -17.47 19.75 17.91
C ALA A 174 -18.41 20.96 17.76
N ILE A 175 -19.46 20.82 16.94
CA ILE A 175 -20.51 21.85 16.82
C ILE A 175 -21.25 22.02 18.15
N GLY A 176 -21.63 20.91 18.80
CA GLY A 176 -22.29 20.97 20.11
C GLY A 176 -21.47 21.72 21.15
N ALA A 177 -20.19 21.35 21.30
CA ALA A 177 -19.29 22.00 22.25
C ALA A 177 -19.06 23.50 21.94
N ALA A 178 -19.02 23.88 20.66
CA ALA A 178 -18.89 25.27 20.26
C ALA A 178 -20.16 26.08 20.57
N LEU A 179 -21.34 25.47 20.45
CA LEU A 179 -22.62 26.12 20.78
C LEU A 179 -22.82 26.26 22.28
N ASP A 180 -22.38 25.30 23.09
CA ASP A 180 -22.44 25.37 24.56
C ASP A 180 -21.50 26.44 25.15
N ALA A 181 -20.54 26.92 24.35
CA ALA A 181 -19.56 27.93 24.74
C ALA A 181 -19.96 29.38 24.39
N VAL A 182 -21.14 29.59 23.81
CA VAL A 182 -21.72 30.91 23.43
C VAL A 182 -22.88 31.24 24.36
#